data_AF-A0A3A3EQF6-F1
#
_entry.id   AF-A0A3A3EQF6-F1
#
_cell.length_a   1.000
_cell.length_b   1.000
_cell.length_c   1.000
_cell.angle_alpha   90.00
_cell.angle_beta   90.00
_cell.angle_gamma   90.00
#
_symmetry.space_group_name_H-M   'P 1'
#
loop_
_entity.id
_entity.type
_entity.pdbx_description
1 polymer ?
#
loop_
_entity_poly.entity_id
_entity_poly.type
_entity_poly.pdbx_seq_one_letter_code
_entity_poly.pdbx_strand_id
1 'polypeptide(L)'
;MSFKKVKGTNKVKTTEKATSRESTTAEATAEKLSNNIIKGSKSGQRDIYKFCNGEHYRVLGFESFKSWAVANREKLGVSYDTLNNAYHTAQVTAHMCGEDSIGEFTPHALLQMKNLSSKECKLLYRHALAVEGKNALTAQDLTQEKVKTYMIELKFNRSSQSNEKGCSELNEKTKRQEFQDKEQRFLNALSDAESSSLSQRIAIAINGTRSDIKRLMICKAILPKNQTSVIKHQLKKLIRDLEQNNK
;
A
#
# COMPACT_ATOMS: atom_id res chain seq x y z
N MET A 1 31.41 -68.53 -40.29
CA MET A 1 31.68 -67.24 -39.62
C MET A 1 31.22 -66.11 -40.52
N SER A 2 30.30 -65.27 -40.05
CA SER A 2 30.05 -63.93 -40.62
C SER A 2 29.30 -63.08 -39.60
N PHE A 3 29.91 -61.96 -39.25
CA PHE A 3 29.37 -60.92 -38.37
C PHE A 3 28.27 -60.14 -39.08
N LYS A 4 27.15 -59.87 -38.41
CA LYS A 4 26.30 -58.71 -38.73
C LYS A 4 26.00 -57.90 -37.47
N LYS A 5 26.35 -56.61 -37.59
CA LYS A 5 26.27 -55.51 -36.64
C LYS A 5 24.87 -55.33 -36.05
N VAL A 6 24.78 -55.27 -34.73
CA VAL A 6 23.61 -54.74 -34.01
C VAL A 6 23.70 -53.20 -34.03
N LYS A 7 22.74 -52.54 -34.68
CA LYS A 7 22.53 -51.09 -34.61
C LYS A 7 21.95 -50.75 -33.24
N GLY A 8 22.73 -50.12 -32.38
CA GLY A 8 22.22 -49.44 -31.19
C GLY A 8 21.54 -48.14 -31.60
N THR A 9 20.22 -48.06 -31.42
CA THR A 9 19.49 -46.79 -31.37
C THR A 9 19.19 -46.47 -29.91
N ASN A 10 20.10 -45.75 -29.26
CA ASN A 10 19.78 -45.04 -28.03
C ASN A 10 18.81 -43.91 -28.37
N LYS A 11 17.51 -44.17 -28.25
CA LYS A 11 16.52 -43.10 -28.09
C LYS A 11 16.74 -42.50 -26.71
N VAL A 12 17.47 -41.39 -26.67
CA VAL A 12 17.39 -40.43 -25.57
C VAL A 12 15.92 -40.03 -25.44
N LYS A 13 15.26 -40.52 -24.38
CA LYS A 13 13.95 -40.00 -23.97
C LYS A 13 14.19 -38.60 -23.43
N THR A 14 13.96 -37.59 -24.27
CA THR A 14 13.83 -36.19 -23.83
C THR A 14 12.62 -36.08 -22.90
N THR A 15 12.90 -36.02 -21.60
CA THR A 15 11.96 -35.57 -20.56
C THR A 15 11.82 -34.05 -20.66
N GLU A 16 11.00 -33.56 -21.59
CA GLU A 16 10.67 -32.12 -21.71
C GLU A 16 9.16 -31.82 -21.69
N LYS A 17 8.30 -32.82 -21.47
CA LYS A 17 6.85 -32.66 -21.68
C LYS A 17 5.98 -32.46 -20.44
N ALA A 18 6.57 -32.46 -19.24
CA ALA A 18 5.82 -32.22 -17.99
C ALA A 18 5.80 -30.73 -17.63
N THR A 19 6.93 -30.03 -17.81
CA THR A 19 7.10 -28.62 -17.44
C THR A 19 6.23 -27.66 -18.26
N SER A 20 5.97 -27.97 -19.54
CA SER A 20 5.20 -27.07 -20.43
C SER A 20 3.69 -27.07 -20.19
N ARG A 21 3.14 -28.12 -19.54
CA ARG A 21 1.70 -28.24 -19.25
C ARG A 21 1.33 -27.63 -17.90
N GLU A 22 2.22 -27.71 -16.92
CA GLU A 22 2.03 -27.06 -15.62
C GLU A 22 2.19 -25.54 -15.74
N SER A 23 3.18 -25.07 -16.51
CA SER A 23 3.38 -23.62 -16.74
C SER A 23 2.17 -22.98 -17.42
N THR A 24 1.61 -23.63 -18.45
CA THR A 24 0.42 -23.15 -19.17
C THR A 24 -0.84 -23.12 -18.30
N THR A 25 -0.95 -24.00 -17.31
CA THR A 25 -2.08 -24.01 -16.37
C THR A 25 -1.93 -22.90 -15.32
N ALA A 26 -0.73 -22.71 -14.77
CA ALA A 26 -0.45 -21.67 -13.79
C ALA A 26 -0.59 -20.25 -14.37
N GLU A 27 -0.10 -20.03 -15.59
CA GLU A 27 -0.26 -18.79 -16.35
C GLU A 27 -1.74 -18.50 -16.61
N ALA A 28 -2.50 -19.48 -17.12
CA ALA A 28 -3.93 -19.32 -17.37
C ALA A 28 -4.72 -18.98 -16.08
N THR A 29 -4.37 -19.59 -14.95
CA THR A 29 -4.96 -19.24 -13.65
C THR A 29 -4.59 -17.81 -13.24
N ALA A 30 -3.33 -17.42 -13.38
CA ALA A 30 -2.85 -16.08 -13.03
C ALA A 30 -3.51 -15.00 -13.89
N GLU A 31 -3.64 -15.23 -15.20
CA GLU A 31 -4.34 -14.34 -16.13
C GLU A 31 -5.83 -14.22 -15.80
N LYS A 32 -6.49 -15.35 -15.47
CA LYS A 32 -7.90 -15.34 -15.07
C LYS A 32 -8.12 -14.49 -13.83
N LEU A 33 -7.29 -14.67 -12.79
CA LEU A 33 -7.35 -13.87 -11.57
C LEU A 33 -7.06 -12.40 -11.85
N SER A 34 -6.04 -12.11 -12.66
CA SER A 34 -5.69 -10.74 -13.08
C SER A 34 -6.86 -10.04 -13.78
N ASN A 35 -7.51 -10.73 -14.72
CA ASN A 35 -8.67 -10.24 -15.44
C ASN A 35 -9.89 -10.05 -14.55
N ASN A 36 -10.10 -10.92 -13.56
CA ASN A 36 -11.18 -10.76 -12.59
C ASN A 36 -10.98 -9.50 -11.74
N ILE A 37 -9.74 -9.22 -11.30
CA ILE A 37 -9.42 -8.02 -10.53
C ILE A 37 -9.65 -6.77 -11.39
N ILE A 38 -9.23 -6.78 -12.66
CA ILE A 38 -9.43 -5.67 -13.60
C ILE A 38 -10.92 -5.39 -13.85
N LYS A 39 -11.75 -6.43 -13.97
CA LYS A 39 -13.19 -6.29 -14.26
C LYS A 39 -14.03 -5.79 -13.07
N GLY A 40 -13.47 -5.69 -11.86
CA GLY A 40 -14.11 -5.02 -10.73
C GLY A 40 -15.41 -5.68 -10.24
N SER A 41 -15.39 -6.98 -9.95
CA SER A 41 -16.53 -7.68 -9.35
C SER A 41 -16.67 -7.39 -7.84
N LYS A 42 -17.89 -7.53 -7.26
CA LYS A 42 -18.11 -7.50 -5.80
C LYS A 42 -17.24 -8.53 -5.04
N SER A 43 -16.75 -9.56 -5.71
CA SER A 43 -15.81 -10.56 -5.21
C SER A 43 -14.34 -10.15 -5.30
N GLY A 44 -14.03 -8.89 -5.64
CA GLY A 44 -12.67 -8.41 -5.88
C GLY A 44 -11.70 -8.70 -4.73
N GLN A 45 -12.15 -8.66 -3.47
CA GLN A 45 -11.29 -9.02 -2.33
C GLN A 45 -10.78 -10.46 -2.39
N ARG A 46 -11.62 -11.42 -2.83
CA ARG A 46 -11.27 -12.84 -2.91
C ARG A 46 -10.32 -13.11 -4.08
N ASP A 47 -10.59 -12.51 -5.23
CA ASP A 47 -9.70 -12.62 -6.39
C ASP A 47 -8.33 -11.99 -6.08
N ILE A 48 -8.30 -10.81 -5.43
CA ILE A 48 -7.07 -10.15 -4.96
C ILE A 48 -6.32 -11.05 -3.96
N TYR A 49 -7.03 -11.62 -2.98
CA TYR A 49 -6.44 -12.51 -1.99
C TYR A 49 -5.76 -13.71 -2.63
N LYS A 50 -6.46 -14.42 -3.52
CA LYS A 50 -5.91 -15.57 -4.23
C LYS A 50 -4.73 -15.17 -5.10
N PHE A 51 -4.86 -14.07 -5.84
CA PHE A 51 -3.80 -13.54 -6.71
C PHE A 51 -2.52 -13.22 -5.94
N CYS A 52 -2.63 -12.59 -4.78
CA CYS A 52 -1.50 -12.23 -3.94
C CYS A 52 -0.90 -13.41 -3.18
N ASN A 53 -1.74 -14.25 -2.56
CA ASN A 53 -1.29 -15.37 -1.72
C ASN A 53 -0.66 -16.50 -2.55
N GLY A 54 -1.12 -16.68 -3.80
CA GLY A 54 -0.52 -17.61 -4.77
C GLY A 54 0.65 -17.00 -5.57
N GLU A 55 1.10 -15.79 -5.24
CA GLU A 55 2.15 -15.06 -5.98
C GLU A 55 1.94 -14.99 -7.51
N HIS A 56 0.68 -14.98 -7.96
CA HIS A 56 0.34 -15.06 -9.39
C HIS A 56 0.86 -13.87 -10.20
N TYR A 57 1.14 -12.73 -9.58
CA TYR A 57 1.83 -11.61 -10.23
C TYR A 57 3.25 -12.00 -10.71
N ARG A 58 3.96 -12.89 -9.99
CA ARG A 58 5.29 -13.38 -10.42
C ARG A 58 5.20 -14.28 -11.64
N VAL A 59 4.16 -15.12 -11.69
CA VAL A 59 3.86 -15.97 -12.85
C VAL A 59 3.64 -15.11 -14.10
N LEU A 60 3.02 -13.94 -13.93
CA LEU A 60 2.83 -12.95 -15.01
C LEU A 60 4.06 -12.06 -15.28
N GLY A 61 5.21 -12.35 -14.67
CA GLY A 61 6.47 -11.62 -14.90
C GLY A 61 6.62 -10.32 -14.10
N PHE A 62 5.80 -10.09 -13.07
CA PHE A 62 5.90 -8.91 -12.21
C PHE A 62 6.65 -9.23 -10.91
N GLU A 63 7.55 -8.35 -10.47
CA GLU A 63 8.31 -8.52 -9.23
C GLU A 63 7.44 -8.41 -7.97
N SER A 64 6.32 -7.70 -8.06
CA SER A 64 5.42 -7.46 -6.94
C SER A 64 3.99 -7.19 -7.39
N PHE A 65 3.02 -7.39 -6.50
CA PHE A 65 1.65 -6.95 -6.69
C PHE A 65 1.56 -5.45 -7.03
N LYS A 66 2.42 -4.62 -6.42
CA LYS A 66 2.52 -3.19 -6.72
C LYS A 66 2.93 -2.93 -8.17
N SER A 67 3.97 -3.62 -8.66
CA SER A 67 4.40 -3.47 -10.05
C SER A 67 3.32 -3.90 -11.05
N TRP A 68 2.60 -4.99 -10.76
CA TRP A 68 1.44 -5.42 -11.56
C TRP A 68 0.33 -4.37 -11.57
N ALA A 69 -0.03 -3.81 -10.40
CA ALA A 69 -1.08 -2.80 -10.28
C ALA A 69 -0.73 -1.49 -11.00
N VAL A 70 0.54 -1.06 -10.95
CA VAL A 70 1.01 0.14 -11.65
C VAL A 70 0.94 -0.07 -13.17
N ALA A 71 1.39 -1.23 -13.67
CA ALA A 71 1.35 -1.55 -15.10
C ALA A 71 -0.09 -1.65 -15.64
N ASN A 72 -1.06 -2.01 -14.79
CA ASN A 72 -2.47 -2.16 -15.18
C ASN A 72 -3.36 -0.99 -14.73
N ARG A 73 -2.77 0.13 -14.27
CA ARG A 73 -3.50 1.24 -13.64
C ARG A 73 -4.65 1.80 -14.50
N GLU A 74 -4.41 1.97 -15.79
CA GLU A 74 -5.42 2.49 -16.73
C GLU A 74 -6.64 1.58 -16.84
N LYS A 75 -6.42 0.25 -16.82
CA LYS A 75 -7.48 -0.75 -16.88
C LYS A 75 -8.21 -0.92 -15.55
N LEU A 76 -7.48 -0.77 -14.44
CA LEU A 76 -8.00 -0.96 -13.09
C LEU A 76 -8.94 0.17 -12.65
N GLY A 77 -8.70 1.41 -13.10
CA GLY A 77 -9.47 2.58 -12.67
C GLY A 77 -9.32 2.93 -11.18
N VAL A 78 -8.46 2.22 -10.44
CA VAL A 78 -8.20 2.40 -9.01
C VAL A 78 -6.70 2.42 -8.72
N SER A 79 -6.30 3.02 -7.61
CA SER A 79 -4.90 3.04 -7.17
C SER A 79 -4.48 1.71 -6.55
N TYR A 80 -3.16 1.48 -6.52
CA TYR A 80 -2.57 0.37 -5.78
C TYR A 80 -3.00 0.38 -4.30
N ASP A 81 -3.08 1.55 -3.66
CA ASP A 81 -3.44 1.64 -2.23
C ASP A 81 -4.85 1.10 -1.98
N THR A 82 -5.79 1.37 -2.89
CA THR A 82 -7.15 0.81 -2.82
C THR A 82 -7.12 -0.72 -2.89
N LEU A 83 -6.36 -1.29 -3.84
CA LEU A 83 -6.20 -2.73 -3.98
C LEU A 83 -5.48 -3.37 -2.78
N ASN A 84 -4.46 -2.70 -2.25
CA ASN A 84 -3.71 -3.17 -1.10
C ASN A 84 -4.58 -3.17 0.18
N ASN A 85 -5.44 -2.16 0.35
CA ASN A 85 -6.42 -2.15 1.42
C ASN A 85 -7.42 -3.31 1.29
N ALA A 86 -7.91 -3.59 0.07
CA ALA A 86 -8.77 -4.76 -0.17
C ALA A 86 -8.05 -6.09 0.13
N TYR A 87 -6.78 -6.21 -0.25
CA TYR A 87 -5.96 -7.38 0.07
C TYR A 87 -5.81 -7.59 1.57
N HIS A 88 -5.42 -6.55 2.31
CA HIS A 88 -5.28 -6.65 3.78
C HIS A 88 -6.59 -7.00 4.46
N THR A 89 -7.71 -6.46 3.98
CA THR A 89 -9.05 -6.78 4.48
C THR A 89 -9.35 -8.26 4.30
N ALA A 90 -9.05 -8.82 3.13
CA ALA A 90 -9.22 -10.23 2.85
C ALA A 90 -8.32 -11.10 3.74
N GLN A 91 -7.05 -10.72 3.95
CA GLN A 91 -6.14 -11.43 4.86
C GLN A 91 -6.65 -11.43 6.30
N VAL A 92 -7.09 -10.28 6.81
CA VAL A 92 -7.64 -10.18 8.17
C VAL A 92 -8.90 -11.04 8.28
N THR A 93 -9.79 -10.99 7.28
CA THR A 93 -11.02 -11.81 7.25
C THR A 93 -10.69 -13.31 7.27
N ALA A 94 -9.76 -13.74 6.42
CA ALA A 94 -9.29 -15.13 6.40
C ALA A 94 -8.72 -15.57 7.76
N HIS A 95 -7.99 -14.68 8.44
CA HIS A 95 -7.49 -14.96 9.79
C HIS A 95 -8.60 -15.05 10.83
N MET A 96 -9.59 -14.16 10.79
CA MET A 96 -10.69 -14.08 11.76
C MET A 96 -11.62 -15.29 11.67
N CYS A 97 -12.20 -15.51 10.49
CA CYS A 97 -13.34 -16.41 10.30
C CYS A 97 -13.22 -17.33 9.07
N GLY A 98 -12.11 -17.27 8.32
CA GLY A 98 -11.84 -18.17 7.20
C GLY A 98 -12.01 -17.51 5.82
N GLU A 99 -11.50 -18.19 4.78
CA GLU A 99 -11.47 -17.66 3.41
C GLU A 99 -12.86 -17.53 2.78
N ASP A 100 -13.82 -18.35 3.20
CA ASP A 100 -15.19 -18.35 2.69
C ASP A 100 -15.94 -17.05 3.02
N SER A 101 -15.55 -16.38 4.10
CA SER A 101 -16.09 -15.08 4.53
C SER A 101 -15.40 -13.88 3.88
N ILE A 102 -14.37 -14.08 3.04
CA ILE A 102 -13.71 -12.95 2.34
C ILE A 102 -14.74 -12.21 1.48
N GLY A 103 -14.82 -10.89 1.69
CA GLY A 103 -15.78 -9.99 1.04
C GLY A 103 -16.94 -9.55 1.96
N GLU A 104 -17.10 -10.16 3.13
CA GLU A 104 -18.14 -9.79 4.11
C GLU A 104 -17.87 -8.46 4.80
N PHE A 105 -16.59 -8.08 4.95
CA PHE A 105 -16.18 -6.88 5.66
C PHE A 105 -15.57 -5.83 4.73
N THR A 106 -15.71 -4.56 5.13
CA THR A 106 -15.17 -3.43 4.37
C THR A 106 -13.74 -3.11 4.80
N PRO A 107 -12.90 -2.56 3.90
CA PRO A 107 -11.57 -2.14 4.27
C PRO A 107 -11.53 -1.08 5.36
N HIS A 108 -12.51 -0.18 5.39
CA HIS A 108 -12.60 0.85 6.41
C HIS A 108 -12.75 0.26 7.83
N ALA A 109 -13.49 -0.84 7.97
CA ALA A 109 -13.68 -1.51 9.25
C ALA A 109 -12.40 -2.18 9.77
N LEU A 110 -11.68 -2.90 8.90
CA LEU A 110 -10.58 -3.77 9.31
C LEU A 110 -9.18 -3.16 9.17
N LEU A 111 -9.05 -1.95 8.62
CA LEU A 111 -7.76 -1.32 8.32
C LEU A 111 -6.78 -1.29 9.51
N GLN A 112 -7.29 -1.06 10.71
CA GLN A 112 -6.51 -1.00 11.94
C GLN A 112 -5.98 -2.36 12.42
N MET A 113 -6.55 -3.45 11.91
CA MET A 113 -6.12 -4.82 12.20
C MET A 113 -5.00 -5.30 11.27
N LYS A 114 -4.55 -4.50 10.30
CA LYS A 114 -3.54 -4.90 9.29
C LYS A 114 -2.22 -5.44 9.86
N ASN A 115 -1.91 -5.05 11.10
CA ASN A 115 -0.67 -5.40 11.80
C ASN A 115 -0.86 -6.49 12.86
N LEU A 116 -2.09 -7.00 13.03
CA LEU A 116 -2.38 -8.08 13.96
C LEU A 116 -1.95 -9.41 13.34
N SER A 117 -1.37 -10.26 14.18
CA SER A 117 -1.11 -11.66 13.85
C SER A 117 -2.42 -12.42 13.66
N SER A 118 -2.36 -13.56 12.98
CA SER A 118 -3.54 -14.45 12.83
C SER A 118 -4.17 -14.82 14.17
N LYS A 119 -3.35 -15.03 15.23
CA LYS A 119 -3.83 -15.32 16.59
C LYS A 119 -4.58 -14.14 17.20
N GLU A 120 -4.04 -12.92 17.07
CA GLU A 120 -4.68 -11.69 17.55
C GLU A 120 -6.00 -11.42 16.80
N CYS A 121 -6.03 -11.60 15.47
CA CYS A 121 -7.26 -11.48 14.68
C CYS A 121 -8.35 -12.45 15.16
N LYS A 122 -8.00 -13.73 15.38
CA LYS A 122 -8.93 -14.76 15.90
C LYS A 122 -9.45 -14.41 17.29
N LEU A 123 -8.57 -13.92 18.16
CA LEU A 123 -8.94 -13.52 19.52
C LEU A 123 -9.89 -12.32 19.50
N LEU A 124 -9.64 -11.31 18.67
CA LEU A 124 -10.55 -10.19 18.46
C LEU A 124 -11.91 -10.65 17.97
N TYR A 125 -11.94 -11.52 16.96
CA TYR A 125 -13.19 -12.02 16.39
C TYR A 125 -14.02 -12.79 17.41
N ARG A 126 -13.39 -13.66 18.22
CA ARG A 126 -14.07 -14.39 19.31
C ARG A 126 -14.61 -13.47 20.39
N HIS A 127 -13.84 -12.44 20.75
CA HIS A 127 -14.28 -11.43 21.71
C HIS A 127 -15.51 -10.67 21.18
N ALA A 128 -15.46 -10.24 19.91
CA ALA A 128 -16.58 -9.57 19.26
C ALA A 128 -17.83 -10.46 19.19
N LEU A 129 -17.69 -11.76 18.88
CA LEU A 129 -18.81 -12.73 18.93
C LEU A 129 -19.46 -12.81 20.32
N ALA A 130 -18.64 -12.84 21.37
CA ALA A 130 -19.12 -12.90 22.75
C ALA A 130 -19.84 -11.61 23.17
N VAL A 131 -19.30 -10.45 22.81
CA VAL A 131 -19.91 -9.14 23.13
C VAL A 131 -21.24 -8.94 22.39
N GLU A 132 -21.31 -9.34 21.11
CA GLU A 132 -22.52 -9.19 20.30
C GLU A 132 -23.54 -10.32 20.53
N GLY A 133 -23.16 -11.39 21.26
CA GLY A 133 -24.02 -12.54 21.53
C GLY A 133 -24.42 -13.31 20.27
N LYS A 134 -23.52 -13.38 19.26
CA LYS A 134 -23.79 -13.97 17.94
C LYS A 134 -22.83 -15.12 17.64
N ASN A 135 -23.28 -16.03 16.75
CA ASN A 135 -22.46 -17.12 16.22
C ASN A 135 -21.63 -16.71 15.00
N ALA A 136 -22.04 -15.63 14.31
CA ALA A 136 -21.33 -15.04 13.19
C ALA A 136 -21.56 -13.52 13.18
N LEU A 137 -20.53 -12.77 12.81
CA LEU A 137 -20.59 -11.31 12.73
C LEU A 137 -20.79 -10.86 11.28
N THR A 138 -21.59 -9.83 11.08
CA THR A 138 -21.80 -9.17 9.79
C THR A 138 -21.00 -7.88 9.70
N ALA A 139 -20.99 -7.23 8.53
CA ALA A 139 -20.37 -5.92 8.33
C ALA A 139 -20.87 -4.84 9.30
N GLN A 140 -22.11 -4.95 9.78
CA GLN A 140 -22.71 -4.02 10.74
C GLN A 140 -22.23 -4.26 12.18
N ASP A 141 -21.79 -5.49 12.47
CA ASP A 141 -21.32 -5.88 13.80
C ASP A 141 -19.83 -5.54 14.00
N LEU A 142 -19.06 -5.50 12.91
CA LEU A 142 -17.65 -5.12 12.90
C LEU A 142 -17.45 -3.77 12.20
N THR A 143 -17.90 -2.68 12.83
CA THR A 143 -17.58 -1.33 12.38
C THR A 143 -16.18 -0.92 12.83
N GLN A 144 -15.59 0.09 12.20
CA GLN A 144 -14.27 0.61 12.59
C GLN A 144 -14.23 0.99 14.08
N GLU A 145 -15.27 1.64 14.59
CA GLU A 145 -15.36 2.06 15.99
C GLU A 145 -15.41 0.86 16.93
N LYS A 146 -16.26 -0.13 16.65
CA LYS A 146 -16.34 -1.36 17.44
C LYS A 146 -15.02 -2.11 17.47
N VAL A 147 -14.36 -2.26 16.31
CA VAL A 147 -13.04 -2.89 16.25
C VAL A 147 -12.02 -2.11 17.08
N LYS A 148 -12.07 -0.76 17.14
CA LYS A 148 -11.15 0.02 18.00
C LYS A 148 -11.40 -0.28 19.47
N THR A 149 -12.66 -0.31 19.87
CA THR A 149 -13.09 -0.65 21.23
C THR A 149 -12.56 -2.04 21.61
N TYR A 150 -12.77 -3.06 20.77
CA TYR A 150 -12.27 -4.41 21.06
C TYR A 150 -10.74 -4.49 21.11
N MET A 151 -10.03 -3.75 20.26
CA MET A 151 -8.56 -3.67 20.32
C MET A 151 -8.06 -3.03 21.63
N ILE A 152 -8.78 -2.02 22.15
CA ILE A 152 -8.48 -1.41 23.45
C ILE A 152 -8.72 -2.41 24.58
N GLU A 153 -9.88 -3.08 24.59
CA GLU A 153 -10.27 -4.06 25.61
C GLU A 153 -9.29 -5.24 25.69
N LEU A 154 -8.84 -5.74 24.53
CA LEU A 154 -7.87 -6.82 24.42
C LEU A 154 -6.41 -6.37 24.59
N LYS A 155 -6.17 -5.08 24.86
CA LYS A 155 -4.83 -4.48 25.00
C LYS A 155 -3.94 -4.72 23.77
N PHE A 156 -4.53 -4.80 22.58
CA PHE A 156 -3.82 -4.86 21.31
C PHE A 156 -3.25 -3.51 20.87
N ASN A 157 -3.51 -2.47 21.64
CA ASN A 157 -2.84 -1.17 21.55
C ASN A 157 -1.35 -1.32 21.87
N ARG A 158 -0.58 -1.87 20.94
CA ARG A 158 0.85 -1.59 20.87
C ARG A 158 0.93 -0.09 20.65
N SER A 159 1.28 0.62 21.72
CA SER A 159 1.59 2.06 21.76
C SER A 159 2.16 2.54 20.44
N SER A 160 1.31 3.04 19.54
CA SER A 160 1.62 3.70 18.26
C SER A 160 3.02 3.40 17.70
N GLN A 161 3.41 2.12 17.64
CA GLN A 161 4.64 1.74 16.99
C GLN A 161 4.25 1.67 15.53
N SER A 162 4.66 2.70 14.81
CA SER A 162 4.72 2.74 13.36
C SER A 162 5.33 1.45 12.86
N ASN A 163 4.48 0.47 12.57
CA ASN A 163 4.83 -0.71 11.79
C ASN A 163 4.98 -0.26 10.33
N GLU A 164 6.05 0.48 10.08
CA GLU A 164 6.78 0.50 8.83
C GLU A 164 7.99 -0.43 8.99
N LYS A 165 7.74 -1.73 9.18
CA LYS A 165 8.78 -2.75 8.97
C LYS A 165 8.15 -3.90 8.23
N GLY A 166 8.29 -3.85 6.91
CA GLY A 166 7.84 -4.88 5.97
C GLY A 166 7.95 -4.45 4.52
N CYS A 167 7.92 -3.14 4.21
CA CYS A 167 8.03 -2.65 2.83
C CYS A 167 8.65 -1.22 2.72
N SER A 168 9.32 -0.73 3.77
CA SER A 168 9.67 0.68 3.94
C SER A 168 11.12 1.05 3.59
N GLU A 169 12.06 0.12 3.42
CA GLU A 169 13.46 0.51 3.18
C GLU A 169 13.69 1.18 1.81
N LEU A 170 12.93 0.79 0.77
CA LEU A 170 13.02 1.45 -0.54
C LEU A 170 12.28 2.78 -0.56
N ASN A 171 11.09 2.87 0.05
CA ASN A 171 10.25 4.07 0.00
C ASN A 171 10.73 5.19 0.94
N GLU A 172 11.26 4.86 2.13
CA GLU A 172 11.85 5.86 3.03
C GLU A 172 13.16 6.42 2.48
N LYS A 173 14.01 5.58 1.86
CA LYS A 173 15.19 6.06 1.14
C LYS A 173 14.80 6.95 -0.03
N THR A 174 13.81 6.59 -0.84
CA THR A 174 13.35 7.43 -1.96
C THR A 174 12.70 8.74 -1.48
N LYS A 175 11.91 8.73 -0.40
CA LYS A 175 11.32 9.97 0.16
C LYS A 175 12.35 10.85 0.86
N ARG A 176 13.29 10.27 1.61
CA ARG A 176 14.42 11.00 2.21
C ARG A 176 15.34 11.55 1.13
N GLN A 177 15.64 10.78 0.10
CA GLN A 177 16.43 11.23 -1.05
C GLN A 177 15.70 12.33 -1.80
N GLU A 178 14.40 12.18 -2.09
CA GLU A 178 13.61 13.26 -2.69
C GLU A 178 13.62 14.52 -1.82
N PHE A 179 13.47 14.38 -0.50
CA PHE A 179 13.48 15.50 0.44
C PHE A 179 14.86 16.17 0.48
N GLN A 180 15.93 15.38 0.53
CA GLN A 180 17.33 15.84 0.48
C GLN A 180 17.64 16.51 -0.85
N ASP A 181 17.18 15.97 -1.98
CA ASP A 181 17.34 16.56 -3.30
C ASP A 181 16.57 17.88 -3.42
N LYS A 182 15.40 17.99 -2.78
CA LYS A 182 14.57 19.21 -2.72
C LYS A 182 15.18 20.26 -1.80
N GLU A 183 15.72 19.84 -0.66
CA GLU A 183 16.45 20.68 0.28
C GLU A 183 17.74 21.20 -0.35
N GLN A 184 18.51 20.34 -1.02
CA GLN A 184 19.72 20.71 -1.75
C GLN A 184 19.41 21.71 -2.88
N ARG A 185 18.33 21.50 -3.63
CA ARG A 185 17.89 22.47 -4.66
C ARG A 185 17.52 23.83 -4.06
N PHE A 186 16.89 23.85 -2.89
CA PHE A 186 16.58 25.10 -2.20
C PHE A 186 17.84 25.80 -1.70
N LEU A 187 18.78 25.06 -1.10
CA LEU A 187 20.05 25.59 -0.63
C LEU A 187 20.92 26.11 -1.77
N ASN A 188 20.96 25.41 -2.90
CA ASN A 188 21.63 25.88 -4.11
C ASN A 188 20.98 27.16 -4.65
N ALA A 189 19.65 27.20 -4.79
CA ALA A 189 18.94 28.42 -5.22
C ALA A 189 19.09 29.61 -4.25
N LEU A 190 19.26 29.34 -2.95
CA LEU A 190 19.57 30.37 -1.94
C LEU A 190 21.03 30.86 -2.08
N SER A 191 21.96 29.97 -2.39
CA SER A 191 23.36 30.27 -2.65
C SER A 191 23.54 31.11 -3.90
N ASP A 192 22.86 30.72 -4.99
CA ASP A 192 22.97 31.33 -6.32
C ASP A 192 22.15 32.61 -6.48
N ALA A 193 21.33 32.97 -5.48
CA ALA A 193 20.55 34.20 -5.52
C ALA A 193 21.45 35.45 -5.41
N GLU A 194 21.56 36.21 -6.50
CA GLU A 194 22.28 37.48 -6.57
C GLU A 194 21.56 38.60 -5.81
N SER A 195 21.63 38.57 -4.48
CA SER A 195 21.20 39.67 -3.62
C SER A 195 22.00 39.69 -2.33
N SER A 196 22.34 40.88 -1.82
CA SER A 196 23.00 41.04 -0.52
C SER A 196 22.03 40.87 0.66
N SER A 197 20.72 40.91 0.40
CA SER A 197 19.68 40.77 1.43
C SER A 197 19.23 39.32 1.57
N LEU A 198 19.43 38.75 2.76
CA LEU A 198 19.01 37.37 3.08
C LEU A 198 17.52 37.14 2.81
N SER A 199 16.67 38.11 3.14
CA SER A 199 15.22 38.05 2.93
C SER A 199 14.85 37.97 1.45
N GLN A 200 15.59 38.67 0.57
CA GLN A 200 15.39 38.62 -0.87
C GLN A 200 15.92 37.32 -1.48
N ARG A 201 17.10 36.85 -1.04
CA ARG A 201 17.65 35.56 -1.47
C ARG A 201 16.68 34.41 -1.15
N ILE A 202 16.06 34.43 0.04
CA ILE A 202 15.03 33.46 0.44
C ILE A 202 13.80 33.56 -0.46
N ALA A 203 13.31 34.77 -0.77
CA ALA A 203 12.15 34.95 -1.64
C ALA A 203 12.39 34.42 -3.07
N ILE A 204 13.59 34.65 -3.61
CA ILE A 204 14.00 34.14 -4.93
C ILE A 204 14.06 32.61 -4.93
N ALA A 205 14.71 32.01 -3.93
CA ALA A 205 14.81 30.55 -3.79
C ALA A 205 13.44 29.86 -3.61
N ILE A 206 12.50 30.51 -2.91
CA ILE A 206 11.12 30.03 -2.73
C ILE A 206 10.33 30.08 -4.05
N ASN A 207 10.47 31.15 -4.83
CA ASN A 207 9.76 31.31 -6.10
C ASN A 207 10.21 30.29 -7.15
N GLY A 208 11.51 29.97 -7.19
CA GLY A 208 12.07 29.00 -8.14
C GLY A 208 11.78 27.53 -7.83
N THR A 209 11.23 27.20 -6.65
CA THR A 209 11.17 25.80 -6.20
C THR A 209 9.78 25.18 -6.04
N ARG A 210 8.71 25.85 -5.52
CA ARG A 210 7.39 25.18 -5.26
C ARG A 210 6.12 26.06 -5.14
N SER A 211 4.94 25.41 -5.19
CA SER A 211 3.53 25.93 -5.10
C SER A 211 3.14 26.67 -3.82
N ASP A 212 2.11 27.54 -3.90
CA ASP A 212 1.73 28.54 -2.88
C ASP A 212 1.48 28.01 -1.46
N ILE A 213 0.83 26.85 -1.30
CA ILE A 213 0.62 26.23 0.03
C ILE A 213 1.96 25.85 0.68
N LYS A 214 2.92 25.36 -0.12
CA LYS A 214 4.24 24.96 0.37
C LYS A 214 5.13 26.19 0.64
N ARG A 215 4.93 27.30 -0.09
CA ARG A 215 5.57 28.60 0.18
C ARG A 215 5.19 29.12 1.58
N LEU A 216 3.91 29.08 1.94
CA LEU A 216 3.42 29.59 3.23
C LEU A 216 3.86 28.72 4.44
N MET A 217 3.97 27.41 4.26
CA MET A 217 4.48 26.52 5.32
C MET A 217 5.96 26.77 5.63
N ILE A 218 6.76 27.08 4.61
CA ILE A 218 8.18 27.42 4.78
C ILE A 218 8.32 28.78 5.46
N CYS A 219 7.53 29.79 5.08
CA CYS A 219 7.50 31.08 5.78
C CYS A 219 7.22 30.91 7.27
N LYS A 220 6.26 30.04 7.64
CA LYS A 220 5.94 29.75 9.05
C LYS A 220 7.09 29.07 9.81
N ALA A 221 7.95 28.31 9.12
CA ALA A 221 9.10 27.63 9.71
C ALA A 221 10.31 28.56 9.89
N ILE A 222 10.48 29.52 8.99
CA ILE A 222 11.61 30.48 8.98
C ILE A 222 11.32 31.70 9.87
N LEU A 223 10.05 32.05 10.09
CA LEU A 223 9.70 33.21 10.92
C LEU A 223 10.19 33.02 12.37
N PRO A 224 10.89 34.03 12.94
CA PRO A 224 11.37 34.00 14.32
C PRO A 224 10.25 33.71 15.32
N LYS A 225 10.53 32.87 16.33
CA LYS A 225 9.55 32.47 17.37
C LYS A 225 8.96 33.63 18.17
N ASN A 226 9.59 34.81 18.13
CA ASN A 226 9.21 36.02 18.84
C ASN A 226 8.33 37.00 18.02
N GLN A 227 7.91 36.65 16.80
CA GLN A 227 6.93 37.46 16.07
C GLN A 227 5.52 37.36 16.66
N THR A 228 4.76 38.46 16.50
CA THR A 228 3.43 38.67 17.06
C THR A 228 2.49 37.52 16.71
N SER A 229 1.80 36.98 17.72
CA SER A 229 0.80 35.89 17.60
C SER A 229 -0.21 36.11 16.48
N VAL A 230 -0.50 37.38 16.18
CA VAL A 230 -1.34 37.87 15.07
C VAL A 230 -0.86 37.38 13.71
N ILE A 231 0.43 37.53 13.38
CA ILE A 231 1.00 37.14 12.08
C ILE A 231 0.91 35.62 11.89
N LYS A 232 1.23 34.86 12.95
CA LYS A 232 1.12 33.40 12.96
C LYS A 232 -0.32 32.93 12.80
N HIS A 233 -1.29 33.65 13.37
CA HIS A 233 -2.70 33.35 13.24
C HIS A 233 -3.22 33.65 11.83
N GLN A 234 -2.84 34.79 11.24
CA GLN A 234 -3.17 35.16 9.86
C GLN A 234 -2.61 34.14 8.86
N LEU A 235 -1.35 33.72 9.00
CA LEU A 235 -0.75 32.66 8.18
C LEU A 235 -1.49 31.32 8.31
N LYS A 236 -1.89 30.93 9.52
CA LYS A 236 -2.68 29.71 9.74
C LYS A 236 -4.09 29.79 9.13
N LYS A 237 -4.66 30.99 9.01
CA LYS A 237 -5.96 31.22 8.37
C LYS A 237 -5.81 31.10 6.84
N LEU A 238 -4.86 31.82 6.26
CA LEU A 238 -4.54 31.76 4.83
C LEU A 238 -4.24 30.34 4.33
N ILE A 239 -3.47 29.55 5.09
CA ILE A 239 -3.20 28.14 4.74
C ILE A 239 -4.50 27.33 4.69
N ARG A 240 -5.40 27.51 5.67
CA ARG A 240 -6.68 26.81 5.72
C ARG A 240 -7.61 27.21 4.59
N ASP A 241 -7.70 28.50 4.28
CA ASP A 241 -8.55 29.02 3.21
C ASP A 241 -8.08 28.49 1.84
N LEU A 242 -6.77 28.39 1.61
CA LEU A 242 -6.19 27.83 0.38
C LEU A 242 -6.32 26.31 0.28
N GLU A 243 -6.31 25.58 1.40
CA GLU A 243 -6.60 24.14 1.45
C GLU A 243 -8.07 23.83 1.13
N GLN A 244 -8.98 24.75 1.46
CA GLN A 244 -10.41 24.63 1.14
C GLN A 244 -10.70 24.96 -0.33
N ASN A 245 -10.01 25.94 -0.91
CA ASN A 245 -10.21 26.36 -2.31
C ASN A 245 -9.53 25.44 -3.36
N ASN A 246 -8.71 24.47 -2.94
CA ASN A 246 -8.06 23.48 -3.82
C ASN A 246 -8.70 22.08 -3.73
N LYS A 247 -9.91 21.98 -3.15
CA LYS A 247 -10.79 20.80 -3.20
C LYS A 247 -11.88 21.01 -4.24
#